data_AF-A0A6V7XVJ2-F1
#
_entry.id   AF-A0A6V7XVJ2-F1
#
_cell.length_a   1.000
_cell.length_b   1.000
_cell.length_c   1.000
_cell.angle_alpha   90.00
_cell.angle_beta   90.00
_cell.angle_gamma   90.00
#
_symmetry.space_group_name_H-M   'P 1'
#
loop_
_entity.id
_entity.type
_entity.pdbx_description
1 polymer ?
#
loop_
_entity_poly.entity_id
_entity_poly.type
_entity_poly.pdbx_seq_one_letter_code
_entity_poly.pdbx_strand_id
1 'polypeptide(L)'
;MINHKKCSLGTLINEEGLYHTDKKINLSPRTWLLGSFNWETVCSTNCYLFNTEITMRFGNAHIETLLGDSSHCPFKNGNCYLEDKTQIIWPSNSEKNCEYTPIGTWSGQRMGQTWVADKLPLLLDFPEVPKTVRVCDKNLTISNQGFAVHKENKRRIKRAISGIVTSAQLQSELSYLSWKMAQTMRVSFTHSLHAICNHLEEVRRWAISAAFTDPTTFARVIFENPLIHAKRVSSGIIKIGHALPSIATNMNL
;
A
#
# COMPACT_ATOMS: atom_id res chain seq x y z
N MET A 1 -2.55 42.06 -16.38
CA MET A 1 -2.01 41.28 -17.52
C MET A 1 -2.67 39.92 -17.69
N ILE A 2 -2.67 39.06 -16.67
CA ILE A 2 -3.13 37.66 -16.76
C ILE A 2 -4.65 37.54 -17.04
N ASN A 3 -5.52 38.12 -16.21
CA ASN A 3 -6.97 37.93 -16.35
C ASN A 3 -7.59 38.72 -17.53
N HIS A 4 -7.07 39.92 -17.79
CA HIS A 4 -7.65 40.84 -18.77
C HIS A 4 -6.91 40.84 -20.11
N LYS A 5 -5.86 40.02 -20.28
CA LYS A 5 -4.98 39.95 -21.47
C LYS A 5 -4.56 41.34 -21.99
N LYS A 6 -4.28 42.25 -21.05
CA LYS A 6 -3.92 43.65 -21.30
C LYS A 6 -2.71 44.03 -20.45
N CYS A 7 -1.79 44.75 -21.06
CA CYS A 7 -0.61 45.35 -20.44
C CYS A 7 -0.72 46.89 -20.50
N SER A 8 0.14 47.62 -19.79
CA SER A 8 0.24 49.09 -19.88
C SER A 8 0.51 49.58 -21.31
N LEU A 9 1.10 48.72 -22.16
CA LEU A 9 1.46 49.04 -23.54
C LEU A 9 0.38 48.71 -24.57
N GLY A 10 -0.72 48.04 -24.18
CA GLY A 10 -1.81 47.68 -25.09
C GLY A 10 -2.45 46.31 -24.80
N THR A 11 -3.29 45.86 -25.74
CA THR A 11 -3.88 44.52 -25.74
C THR A 11 -2.89 43.48 -26.22
N LEU A 12 -2.89 42.31 -25.59
CA LEU A 12 -2.02 41.19 -25.98
C LEU A 12 -2.66 40.39 -27.12
N ILE A 13 -1.84 40.07 -28.12
CA ILE A 13 -2.13 39.17 -29.24
C ILE A 13 -1.59 37.79 -28.85
N ASN A 14 -2.32 36.72 -29.19
CA ASN A 14 -1.92 35.36 -28.89
C ASN A 14 -1.37 34.69 -30.15
N GLU A 15 -0.11 34.25 -30.10
CA GLU A 15 0.54 33.45 -31.12
C GLU A 15 1.03 32.16 -30.44
N GLU A 16 0.39 31.03 -30.77
CA GLU A 16 0.79 29.68 -30.29
C GLU A 16 0.95 29.53 -28.75
N GLY A 17 0.19 30.31 -27.96
CA GLY A 17 0.26 30.26 -26.50
C GLY A 17 1.24 31.26 -25.88
N LEU A 18 1.97 32.02 -26.70
CA LEU A 18 2.67 33.23 -26.32
C LEU A 18 1.77 34.45 -26.54
N TYR A 19 1.53 35.20 -25.47
CA TYR A 19 0.80 36.46 -25.52
C TYR A 19 1.78 37.61 -25.58
N HIS A 20 1.70 38.47 -26.59
CA HIS A 20 2.58 39.61 -26.72
C HIS A 20 1.90 40.86 -27.27
N THR A 21 2.50 42.03 -27.08
CA THR A 21 2.13 43.23 -27.85
C THR A 21 2.94 43.28 -29.15
N ASP A 22 2.37 43.82 -30.21
CA ASP A 22 3.05 43.97 -31.51
C ASP A 22 3.37 45.43 -31.81
N LYS A 23 4.20 46.06 -30.96
CA LYS A 23 4.75 47.39 -31.26
C LYS A 23 5.99 47.24 -32.13
N LYS A 24 5.79 47.31 -33.45
CA LYS A 24 6.87 47.31 -34.42
C LYS A 24 7.45 48.71 -34.58
N ILE A 25 8.79 48.81 -34.62
CA ILE A 25 9.47 50.04 -35.03
C ILE A 25 9.34 50.14 -36.55
N ASN A 26 8.70 51.20 -37.04
CA ASN A 26 8.71 51.47 -38.46
C ASN A 26 10.02 52.18 -38.83
N LEU A 27 10.94 51.45 -39.45
CA LEU A 27 12.22 51.94 -39.96
C LEU A 27 12.12 52.45 -41.41
N SER A 28 10.90 52.66 -41.94
CA SER A 28 10.73 53.20 -43.29
C SER A 28 11.51 54.51 -43.40
N PRO A 29 12.44 54.65 -44.36
CA PRO A 29 13.26 55.85 -44.47
C PRO A 29 12.36 57.06 -44.69
N ARG A 30 12.41 58.03 -43.77
CA ARG A 30 11.77 59.32 -43.98
C ARG A 30 12.53 60.02 -45.10
N THR A 31 12.02 59.90 -46.33
CA THR A 31 12.40 60.69 -47.52
C THR A 31 13.88 61.09 -47.59
N TRP A 32 14.70 60.20 -48.15
CA TRP A 32 16.13 60.43 -48.47
C TRP A 32 16.40 61.69 -49.32
N LEU A 33 15.37 62.28 -49.92
CA LEU A 33 15.43 63.46 -50.80
C LEU A 33 15.61 64.80 -50.08
N LEU A 34 15.42 64.90 -48.76
CA LEU A 34 15.50 66.17 -48.00
C LEU A 34 16.50 66.16 -46.84
N GLY A 35 17.59 65.39 -46.96
CA GLY A 35 18.87 65.72 -46.30
C GLY A 35 18.89 65.82 -44.77
N SER A 36 18.13 65.01 -44.04
CA SER A 36 18.32 64.88 -42.59
C SER A 36 19.17 63.64 -42.29
N PHE A 37 20.46 63.84 -42.03
CA PHE A 37 21.45 62.80 -41.66
C PHE A 37 21.62 62.68 -40.14
N ASN A 38 20.58 62.99 -39.37
CA ASN A 38 20.62 62.87 -37.92
C ASN A 38 20.22 61.45 -37.52
N TRP A 39 21.09 60.77 -36.78
CA TRP A 39 20.81 59.46 -36.21
C TRP A 39 19.88 59.62 -35.01
N GLU A 40 18.69 59.04 -35.09
CA GLU A 40 17.75 58.97 -33.96
C GLU A 40 17.74 57.55 -33.39
N THR A 41 17.82 57.44 -32.06
CA THR A 41 17.61 56.16 -31.37
C THR A 41 16.12 55.95 -31.15
N VAL A 42 15.56 54.91 -31.76
CA VAL A 42 14.16 54.52 -31.57
C VAL A 42 14.11 53.24 -30.74
N CYS A 43 13.33 53.25 -29.67
CA CYS A 43 13.12 52.10 -28.80
C CYS A 43 11.67 51.62 -28.92
N SER A 44 11.47 50.30 -29.02
CA SER A 44 10.16 49.68 -28.83
C SER A 44 10.21 48.76 -27.62
N THR A 45 9.17 48.80 -26.82
CA THR A 45 8.98 47.93 -25.68
C THR A 45 7.74 47.09 -25.94
N ASN A 46 7.86 45.78 -25.77
CA ASN A 46 6.76 44.84 -25.87
C ASN A 46 6.53 44.13 -24.53
N CYS A 47 5.28 43.81 -24.23
CA CYS A 47 4.94 42.92 -23.11
C CYS A 47 4.86 41.50 -23.63
N TYR A 48 5.34 40.53 -22.85
CA TYR A 48 5.25 39.10 -23.13
C TYR A 48 4.62 38.38 -21.94
N LEU A 49 3.83 37.34 -22.23
CA LEU A 49 3.19 36.48 -21.25
C LEU A 49 3.08 35.08 -21.84
N PHE A 50 3.65 34.08 -21.15
CA PHE A 50 3.59 32.69 -21.55
C PHE A 50 3.43 31.81 -20.32
N ASN A 51 2.96 30.58 -20.52
CA ASN A 51 2.86 29.60 -19.45
C ASN A 51 4.19 28.86 -19.30
N THR A 52 4.61 28.65 -18.05
CA THR A 52 5.79 27.86 -17.72
C THR A 52 5.48 26.95 -16.54
N GLU A 53 6.24 25.87 -16.39
CA GLU A 53 6.15 24.97 -15.24
C GLU A 53 7.16 25.40 -14.18
N ILE A 54 6.67 25.52 -12.95
CA ILE A 54 7.51 25.68 -11.77
C ILE A 54 7.42 24.42 -10.93
N THR A 55 8.53 24.05 -10.32
CA THR A 55 8.59 22.88 -9.44
C THR A 55 8.96 23.31 -8.03
N MET A 56 8.55 22.51 -7.05
CA MET A 56 8.89 22.71 -5.65
C MET A 56 9.02 21.34 -5.02
N ARG A 57 10.14 21.11 -4.33
CA ARG A 57 10.37 19.87 -3.58
C ARG A 57 9.78 20.00 -2.18
N PHE A 58 9.28 18.88 -1.65
CA PHE A 58 8.87 18.84 -0.24
C PHE A 58 10.06 19.21 0.66
N GLY A 59 9.81 20.04 1.67
CA GLY A 59 10.84 20.57 2.58
C GLY A 59 11.56 21.83 2.08
N ASN A 60 11.48 22.15 0.78
CA ASN A 60 12.01 23.40 0.25
C ASN A 60 10.97 24.52 0.36
N ALA A 61 11.39 25.69 0.83
CA ALA A 61 10.52 26.87 0.91
C ALA A 61 10.41 27.62 -0.43
N HIS A 62 11.36 27.40 -1.33
CA HIS A 62 11.54 28.16 -2.56
C HIS A 62 11.14 27.33 -3.79
N ILE A 63 10.81 28.03 -4.87
CA ILE A 63 10.50 27.40 -6.16
C ILE A 63 11.77 27.12 -6.95
N GLU A 64 11.69 26.16 -7.87
CA GLU A 64 12.70 25.85 -8.88
C GLU A 64 12.10 26.14 -10.27
N THR A 65 12.78 26.96 -11.07
CA THR A 65 12.36 27.34 -12.43
C THR A 65 13.54 27.36 -13.40
N LEU A 66 13.26 27.13 -14.68
CA LEU A 66 14.27 27.23 -15.75
C LEU A 66 14.54 28.68 -16.18
N LEU A 67 13.76 29.65 -15.68
CA LEU A 67 13.85 31.05 -16.09
C LEU A 67 14.99 31.82 -15.43
N GLY A 68 15.60 31.29 -14.36
CA GLY A 68 16.70 31.94 -13.65
C GLY A 68 16.78 31.52 -12.19
N ASP A 69 17.61 32.22 -11.41
CA ASP A 69 17.71 31.98 -9.97
C ASP A 69 16.42 32.40 -9.25
N SER A 70 15.82 31.45 -8.55
CA SER A 70 14.61 31.61 -7.76
C SER A 70 14.82 31.28 -6.28
N SER A 71 16.08 31.28 -5.82
CA SER A 71 16.47 31.01 -4.43
C SER A 71 15.80 31.95 -3.42
N HIS A 72 15.46 33.17 -3.82
CA HIS A 72 14.77 34.18 -2.99
C HIS A 72 13.24 34.16 -3.16
N CYS A 73 12.67 33.21 -3.90
CA CYS A 73 11.25 33.16 -4.26
C CYS A 73 10.48 32.11 -3.44
N PRO A 74 9.78 32.49 -2.35
CA PRO A 74 9.04 31.53 -1.53
C PRO A 74 7.78 31.06 -2.25
N PHE A 75 7.53 29.75 -2.31
CA PHE A 75 6.34 29.18 -2.97
C PHE A 75 5.03 29.72 -2.39
N LYS A 76 5.00 30.08 -1.10
CA LYS A 76 3.79 30.60 -0.42
C LYS A 76 3.31 31.94 -0.95
N ASN A 77 4.17 32.74 -1.57
CA ASN A 77 3.82 34.10 -2.00
C ASN A 77 2.88 34.11 -3.23
N GLY A 78 2.88 33.04 -4.03
CA GLY A 78 2.08 32.97 -5.27
C GLY A 78 2.60 33.90 -6.39
N ASN A 79 3.67 34.66 -6.12
CA ASN A 79 4.38 35.43 -7.11
C ASN A 79 5.86 35.60 -6.70
N CYS A 80 6.71 35.89 -7.68
CA CYS A 80 8.07 36.35 -7.45
C CYS A 80 8.61 37.13 -8.65
N TYR A 81 9.59 37.98 -8.39
CA TYR A 81 10.39 38.65 -9.41
C TYR A 81 11.78 38.04 -9.45
N LEU A 82 12.24 37.69 -10.65
CA LEU A 82 13.61 37.26 -10.90
C LEU A 82 14.55 38.48 -11.02
N GLU A 83 15.87 38.24 -11.08
CA GLU A 83 16.88 39.30 -11.20
C GLU A 83 16.73 40.14 -12.48
N ASP A 84 16.26 39.52 -13.56
CA ASP A 84 15.96 40.15 -14.85
C ASP A 84 14.65 40.97 -14.85
N LYS A 85 13.99 41.08 -13.68
CA LYS A 85 12.68 41.71 -13.46
C LYS A 85 11.51 40.94 -14.09
N THR A 86 11.71 39.72 -14.56
CA THR A 86 10.62 38.84 -14.99
C THR A 86 9.75 38.48 -13.78
N GLN A 87 8.43 38.60 -13.95
CA GLN A 87 7.46 38.26 -12.91
C GLN A 87 6.84 36.88 -13.18
N ILE A 88 6.97 35.97 -12.22
CA ILE A 88 6.33 34.66 -12.24
C ILE A 88 5.16 34.69 -11.26
N ILE A 89 4.00 34.16 -11.65
CA ILE A 89 2.78 34.11 -10.83
C ILE A 89 2.22 32.69 -10.88
N TRP A 90 1.85 32.15 -9.72
CA TRP A 90 1.31 30.80 -9.57
C TRP A 90 0.25 30.74 -8.46
N PRO A 91 -0.64 29.73 -8.47
CA PRO A 91 -1.60 29.56 -7.38
C PRO A 91 -0.89 29.08 -6.10
N SER A 92 -0.85 29.95 -5.08
CA SER A 92 -0.37 29.60 -3.74
C SER A 92 -1.41 28.74 -3.02
N ASN A 93 -1.37 27.41 -3.21
CA ASN A 93 -2.15 26.50 -2.37
C ASN A 93 -1.24 25.82 -1.34
N SER A 94 -1.43 26.14 -0.07
CA SER A 94 -0.72 25.54 1.06
C SER A 94 -0.95 24.04 1.21
N GLU A 95 -2.05 23.51 0.68
CA GLU A 95 -2.37 22.08 0.71
C GLU A 95 -1.47 21.23 -0.22
N LYS A 96 -0.68 21.86 -1.10
CA LYS A 96 0.20 21.15 -2.05
C LYS A 96 1.57 20.78 -1.48
N ASN A 97 1.95 21.28 -0.29
CA ASN A 97 3.23 20.98 0.35
C ASN A 97 3.06 20.06 1.57
N CYS A 98 2.38 18.92 1.38
CA CYS A 98 2.18 17.91 2.41
C CYS A 98 3.14 16.75 2.20
N GLU A 99 3.74 16.26 3.29
CA GLU A 99 4.62 15.09 3.29
C GLU A 99 3.90 13.83 2.79
N TYR A 100 2.61 13.73 3.12
CA TYR A 100 1.77 12.59 2.77
C TYR A 100 0.69 13.00 1.77
N THR A 101 0.52 12.14 0.75
CA THR A 101 -0.55 12.26 -0.24
C THR A 101 -1.61 11.18 0.00
N PRO A 102 -2.91 11.49 -0.05
CA PRO A 102 -3.96 10.50 0.15
C PRO A 102 -3.98 9.50 -1.00
N ILE A 103 -3.81 8.22 -0.66
CA ILE A 103 -3.80 7.10 -1.62
C ILE A 103 -5.18 6.45 -1.78
N GLY A 104 -6.01 6.47 -0.74
CA GLY A 104 -7.34 5.85 -0.75
C GLY A 104 -7.97 5.77 0.63
N THR A 105 -9.23 5.36 0.67
CA THR A 105 -9.97 5.08 1.90
C THR A 105 -10.46 3.65 1.85
N TRP A 106 -10.17 2.88 2.90
CA TRP A 106 -10.47 1.46 2.97
C TRP A 106 -11.23 1.10 4.23
N SER A 107 -12.11 0.11 4.11
CA SER A 107 -12.73 -0.55 5.27
C SER A 107 -11.88 -1.74 5.68
N GLY A 108 -11.85 -2.00 6.98
CA GLY A 108 -11.08 -3.10 7.54
C GLY A 108 -11.31 -3.22 9.04
N GLN A 109 -10.80 -4.31 9.59
CA GLN A 109 -10.92 -4.66 11.00
C GLN A 109 -9.59 -4.45 11.71
N ARG A 110 -9.64 -3.86 12.91
CA ARG A 110 -8.46 -3.71 13.77
C ARG A 110 -8.47 -4.79 14.85
N MET A 111 -7.41 -5.58 14.91
CA MET A 111 -7.16 -6.59 15.92
C MET A 111 -5.88 -6.21 16.69
N GLY A 112 -6.04 -5.53 17.82
CA GLY A 112 -4.92 -4.99 18.59
C GLY A 112 -4.12 -3.96 17.80
N GLN A 113 -2.85 -4.27 17.54
CA GLN A 113 -1.91 -3.44 16.79
C GLN A 113 -1.97 -3.67 15.28
N THR A 114 -2.70 -4.67 14.81
CA THR A 114 -2.80 -4.98 13.39
C THR A 114 -4.15 -4.52 12.85
N TRP A 115 -4.16 -3.92 11.68
CA TRP A 115 -5.36 -3.62 10.91
C TRP A 115 -5.31 -4.36 9.58
N VAL A 116 -6.42 -5.03 9.24
CA VAL A 116 -6.56 -5.84 8.03
C VAL A 116 -7.68 -5.28 7.19
N ALA A 117 -7.41 -4.99 5.92
CA ALA A 117 -8.43 -4.53 4.98
C ALA A 117 -9.42 -5.64 4.62
N ASP A 118 -10.69 -5.26 4.39
CA ASP A 118 -11.75 -6.24 4.08
C ASP A 118 -11.66 -6.76 2.64
N LYS A 119 -11.29 -5.88 1.70
CA LYS A 119 -11.41 -6.12 0.25
C LYS A 119 -10.09 -6.15 -0.51
N LEU A 120 -9.00 -5.82 0.17
CA LEU A 120 -7.67 -5.71 -0.42
C LEU A 120 -6.70 -6.56 0.39
N PRO A 121 -5.64 -7.09 -0.24
CA PRO A 121 -4.59 -7.80 0.46
C PRO A 121 -3.69 -6.82 1.24
N LEU A 122 -4.27 -5.95 2.06
CA LEU A 122 -3.56 -4.89 2.78
C LEU A 122 -3.63 -5.17 4.28
N LEU A 123 -2.46 -5.31 4.89
CA LEU A 123 -2.31 -5.44 6.34
C LEU A 123 -1.32 -4.40 6.83
N LEU A 124 -1.75 -3.64 7.84
CA LEU A 124 -0.96 -2.59 8.48
C LEU A 124 -0.72 -2.95 9.93
N ASP A 125 0.54 -2.94 10.34
CA ASP A 125 0.94 -3.13 11.73
C ASP A 125 1.36 -1.81 12.32
N PHE A 126 0.90 -1.53 13.53
CA PHE A 126 1.24 -0.33 14.27
C PHE A 126 2.22 -0.68 15.39
N PRO A 127 3.15 0.22 15.72
CA PRO A 127 4.01 0.05 16.89
C PRO A 127 3.18 0.09 18.18
N GLU A 128 3.67 -0.56 19.24
CA GLU A 128 3.06 -0.55 20.58
C GLU A 128 2.79 0.87 21.09
N VAL A 129 3.77 1.74 20.90
CA VAL A 129 3.64 3.18 21.12
C VAL A 129 3.30 3.83 19.78
N PRO A 130 2.04 4.29 19.58
CA PRO A 130 1.61 4.83 18.30
C PRO A 130 2.38 6.11 17.97
N LYS A 131 3.05 6.12 16.82
CA LYS A 131 3.68 7.32 16.27
C LYS A 131 2.61 8.13 15.53
N THR A 132 2.20 9.24 16.13
CA THR A 132 1.26 10.18 15.51
C THR A 132 2.00 11.44 15.06
N VAL A 133 1.76 11.85 13.82
CA VAL A 133 2.32 13.08 13.24
C VAL A 133 1.17 13.94 12.76
N ARG A 134 1.25 15.25 13.04
CA ARG A 134 0.29 16.22 12.54
C ARG A 134 0.84 16.83 11.25
N VAL A 135 0.24 16.46 10.12
CA VAL A 135 0.63 16.97 8.79
C VAL A 135 -0.61 17.54 8.11
N CYS A 136 -0.51 18.79 7.63
CA CYS A 136 -1.59 19.48 6.90
C CYS A 136 -2.94 19.41 7.63
N ASP A 137 -2.95 19.79 8.91
CA ASP A 137 -4.11 19.78 9.82
C ASP A 137 -4.79 18.43 10.02
N LYS A 138 -4.13 17.34 9.65
CA LYS A 138 -4.57 15.98 9.93
C LYS A 138 -3.62 15.30 10.90
N ASN A 139 -4.19 14.64 11.89
CA ASN A 139 -3.44 13.74 12.75
C ASN A 139 -3.38 12.37 12.08
N LEU A 140 -2.17 11.95 11.72
CA LEU A 140 -1.89 10.71 11.03
C LEU A 140 -1.16 9.75 11.96
N THR A 141 -1.54 8.48 11.99
CA THR A 141 -0.83 7.43 12.71
C THR A 141 0.01 6.64 11.72
N ILE A 142 1.31 6.50 11.98
CA ILE A 142 2.25 5.83 11.08
C ILE A 142 2.31 4.33 11.41
N SER A 143 2.16 3.49 10.39
CA SER A 143 2.36 2.04 10.48
C SER A 143 3.84 1.67 10.33
N ASN A 144 4.22 0.46 10.76
CA ASN A 144 5.57 -0.07 10.62
C ASN A 144 6.00 -0.23 9.15
N GLN A 145 5.03 -0.40 8.25
CA GLN A 145 5.23 -0.44 6.80
C GLN A 145 5.39 0.97 6.19
N GLY A 146 5.22 2.05 6.96
CA GLY A 146 5.38 3.43 6.51
C GLY A 146 4.10 4.10 6.01
N PHE A 147 2.93 3.47 6.15
CA PHE A 147 1.65 4.09 5.80
C PHE A 147 1.20 5.06 6.89
N ALA A 148 0.80 6.27 6.49
CA ALA A 148 0.19 7.25 7.37
C ALA A 148 -1.34 7.14 7.29
N VAL A 149 -1.99 6.75 8.39
CA VAL A 149 -3.42 6.46 8.44
C VAL A 149 -4.14 7.51 9.25
N HIS A 150 -5.22 8.05 8.69
CA HIS A 150 -6.18 8.88 9.41
C HIS A 150 -7.48 8.10 9.62
N LYS A 151 -8.03 8.13 10.83
CA LYS A 151 -9.33 7.51 11.09
C LYS A 151 -10.45 8.44 10.63
N GLU A 152 -11.09 8.08 9.53
CA GLU A 152 -12.24 8.82 9.02
C GLU A 152 -13.55 8.31 9.65
N ASN A 153 -14.32 9.19 10.28
CA ASN A 153 -15.60 8.82 10.86
C ASN A 153 -16.67 8.67 9.77
N LYS A 154 -17.08 7.43 9.48
CA LYS A 154 -18.26 6.97 8.70
C LYS A 154 -18.88 8.03 7.76
N ARG A 155 -18.12 8.56 6.81
CA ARG A 155 -18.69 9.23 5.62
C ARG A 155 -18.31 8.44 4.37
N ARG A 156 -19.22 8.46 3.39
CA ARG A 156 -19.20 7.67 2.16
C ARG A 156 -17.79 7.64 1.55
N ILE A 157 -17.22 6.44 1.44
CA ILE A 157 -15.90 6.16 0.87
C ILE A 157 -15.91 6.64 -0.60
N LYS A 158 -15.17 7.71 -0.90
CA LYS A 158 -14.81 8.04 -2.29
C LYS A 158 -13.62 7.15 -2.67
N ARG A 159 -13.75 6.39 -3.76
CA ARG A 159 -12.64 5.59 -4.30
C ARG A 159 -11.66 6.54 -4.97
N ALA A 160 -10.59 6.90 -4.29
CA ALA A 160 -9.37 7.29 -4.98
C ALA A 160 -8.59 6.00 -5.22
N ILE A 161 -8.41 5.64 -6.49
CA ILE A 161 -7.47 4.60 -6.90
C ILE A 161 -6.32 5.37 -7.53
N SER A 162 -5.27 5.62 -6.76
CA SER A 162 -3.97 5.99 -7.31
C SER A 162 -3.06 4.80 -7.11
N GLY A 163 -2.66 4.18 -8.22
CA GLY A 163 -1.72 3.07 -8.20
C GLY A 163 -0.33 3.58 -7.86
N ILE A 164 0.23 3.11 -6.73
CA ILE A 164 1.63 3.36 -6.41
C ILE A 164 2.22 2.08 -5.81
N VAL A 165 2.90 1.30 -6.65
CA VAL A 165 3.72 0.18 -6.22
C VAL A 165 4.96 0.75 -5.50
N THR A 166 4.81 1.04 -4.21
CA THR A 166 5.92 1.34 -3.31
C THR A 166 6.33 0.07 -2.56
N SER A 167 7.58 0.01 -2.10
CA SER A 167 8.09 -1.07 -1.22
C SER A 167 7.21 -1.28 0.02
N ALA A 168 6.64 -0.20 0.56
CA ALA A 168 5.66 -0.22 1.65
C ALA A 168 4.42 -1.06 1.31
N GLN A 169 3.87 -0.90 0.09
CA GLN A 169 2.72 -1.68 -0.35
C GLN A 169 3.07 -3.17 -0.43
N LEU A 170 4.19 -3.53 -1.04
CA LEU A 170 4.62 -4.92 -1.11
C LEU A 170 4.79 -5.54 0.28
N GLN A 171 5.41 -4.83 1.23
CA GLN A 171 5.57 -5.31 2.60
C GLN A 171 4.22 -5.56 3.28
N SER A 172 3.25 -4.67 3.07
CA SER A 172 1.90 -4.83 3.61
C SER A 172 1.12 -6.00 2.98
N GLU A 173 1.32 -6.25 1.68
CA GLU A 173 0.71 -7.39 0.97
C GLU A 173 1.33 -8.73 1.37
N LEU A 174 2.65 -8.80 1.52
CA LEU A 174 3.34 -9.97 2.05
C LEU A 174 2.90 -10.27 3.49
N SER A 175 2.76 -9.24 4.31
CA SER A 175 2.25 -9.39 5.69
C SER A 175 0.82 -9.94 5.69
N TYR A 176 -0.06 -9.41 4.83
CA TYR A 176 -1.41 -9.92 4.64
C TYR A 176 -1.42 -11.40 4.21
N LEU A 177 -0.62 -11.76 3.22
CA LEU A 177 -0.55 -13.12 2.69
C LEU A 177 -0.05 -14.10 3.75
N SER A 178 0.99 -13.74 4.52
CA SER A 178 1.50 -14.55 5.62
C SER A 178 0.43 -14.79 6.69
N TRP A 179 -0.31 -13.76 7.07
CA TRP A 179 -1.41 -13.85 8.03
C TRP A 179 -2.53 -14.76 7.51
N LYS A 180 -2.90 -14.63 6.23
CA LYS A 180 -3.95 -15.44 5.61
C LYS A 180 -3.55 -16.91 5.49
N MET A 181 -2.28 -17.19 5.19
CA MET A 181 -1.74 -18.55 5.19
C MET A 181 -1.78 -19.16 6.59
N ALA A 182 -1.31 -18.43 7.62
CA ALA A 182 -1.35 -18.90 9.00
C ALA A 182 -2.78 -19.20 9.47
N GLN A 183 -3.74 -18.33 9.14
CA GLN A 183 -5.15 -18.53 9.48
C GLN A 183 -5.72 -19.79 8.81
N THR A 184 -5.45 -19.97 7.51
CA THR A 184 -5.92 -21.14 6.74
C THR A 184 -5.29 -22.42 7.26
N MET A 185 -3.98 -22.42 7.51
CA MET A 185 -3.27 -23.56 8.10
C MET A 185 -3.86 -23.93 9.45
N ARG A 186 -4.11 -22.96 10.34
CA ARG A 186 -4.70 -23.21 11.67
C ARG A 186 -6.06 -23.92 11.55
N VAL A 187 -6.91 -23.46 10.64
CA VAL A 187 -8.22 -24.08 10.39
C VAL A 187 -8.04 -25.51 9.85
N SER A 188 -7.17 -25.70 8.87
CA SER A 188 -6.88 -27.03 8.30
C SER A 188 -6.35 -27.99 9.37
N PHE A 189 -5.37 -27.59 10.19
CA PHE A 189 -4.84 -28.41 11.28
C PHE A 189 -5.92 -28.78 12.29
N THR A 190 -6.78 -27.83 12.66
CA THR A 190 -7.88 -28.09 13.59
C THR A 190 -8.84 -29.14 13.01
N HIS A 191 -9.17 -29.05 11.71
CA HIS A 191 -9.98 -30.06 11.03
C HIS A 191 -9.29 -31.42 10.96
N SER A 192 -8.00 -31.48 10.63
CA SER A 192 -7.24 -32.73 10.60
C SER A 192 -7.18 -33.40 11.96
N LEU A 193 -6.97 -32.64 13.05
CA LEU A 193 -6.99 -33.17 14.41
C LEU A 193 -8.37 -33.74 14.76
N HIS A 194 -9.43 -33.03 14.39
CA HIS A 194 -10.80 -33.53 14.62
C HIS A 194 -11.07 -34.82 13.83
N ALA A 195 -10.62 -34.89 12.57
CA ALA A 195 -10.75 -36.10 11.75
C ALA A 195 -9.99 -37.29 12.35
N ILE A 196 -8.76 -37.07 12.87
CA ILE A 196 -7.98 -38.11 13.54
C ILE A 196 -8.71 -38.60 14.80
N CYS A 197 -9.26 -37.70 15.62
CA CYS A 197 -10.02 -38.10 16.81
C CYS A 197 -11.24 -38.97 16.44
N ASN A 198 -11.98 -38.58 15.41
CA ASN A 198 -13.13 -39.36 14.95
C ASN A 198 -12.69 -40.74 14.42
N HIS A 199 -11.59 -40.80 13.67
CA HIS A 199 -11.04 -42.07 13.20
C HIS A 199 -10.58 -42.96 14.36
N LEU A 200 -9.95 -42.41 15.39
CA LEU A 200 -9.55 -43.17 16.58
C LEU A 200 -10.77 -43.72 17.34
N GLU A 201 -11.87 -42.97 17.42
CA GLU A 201 -13.12 -43.50 17.97
C GLU A 201 -13.68 -44.66 17.16
N GLU A 202 -13.66 -44.56 15.83
CA GLU A 202 -14.09 -45.65 14.95
C GLU A 202 -13.19 -46.88 15.13
N VAL A 203 -11.88 -46.72 15.05
CA VAL A 203 -10.89 -47.80 15.27
C VAL A 203 -11.08 -48.43 16.64
N ARG A 204 -11.36 -47.65 17.68
CA ARG A 204 -11.68 -48.18 19.01
C ARG A 204 -12.94 -49.07 18.98
N ARG A 205 -14.00 -48.67 18.27
CA ARG A 205 -15.21 -49.51 18.13
C ARG A 205 -14.91 -50.81 17.39
N TRP A 206 -14.13 -50.75 16.31
CA TRP A 206 -13.66 -51.93 15.59
C TRP A 206 -12.80 -52.84 16.47
N ALA A 207 -11.89 -52.26 17.25
CA ALA A 207 -11.03 -53.00 18.18
C ALA A 207 -11.84 -53.72 19.27
N ILE A 208 -12.87 -53.06 19.83
CA ILE A 208 -13.78 -53.69 20.79
C ILE A 208 -14.54 -54.85 20.14
N SER A 209 -14.99 -54.70 18.89
CA SER A 209 -15.67 -55.76 18.14
C SER A 209 -14.74 -56.94 17.83
N ALA A 210 -13.51 -56.67 17.37
CA ALA A 210 -12.51 -57.71 17.09
C ALA A 210 -12.09 -58.48 18.36
N ALA A 211 -11.93 -57.77 19.47
CA ALA A 211 -11.70 -58.37 20.79
C ALA A 211 -12.87 -59.24 21.27
N PHE A 212 -14.09 -58.96 20.81
CA PHE A 212 -15.28 -59.75 21.13
C PHE A 212 -15.30 -61.05 20.33
N THR A 213 -15.00 -61.00 19.03
CA THR A 213 -15.11 -62.16 18.12
C THR A 213 -13.96 -63.14 18.26
N ASP A 214 -12.72 -62.66 18.26
CA ASP A 214 -11.52 -63.47 18.47
C ASP A 214 -10.49 -62.72 19.34
N PRO A 215 -10.62 -62.82 20.67
CA PRO A 215 -9.71 -62.15 21.59
C PRO A 215 -8.26 -62.59 21.46
N THR A 216 -8.01 -63.85 21.06
CA THR A 216 -6.65 -64.38 20.97
C THR A 216 -5.92 -63.79 19.77
N THR A 217 -6.52 -63.81 18.58
CA THR A 217 -5.90 -63.21 17.39
C THR A 217 -5.73 -61.70 17.55
N PHE A 218 -6.74 -61.01 18.11
CA PHE A 218 -6.65 -59.59 18.42
C PHE A 218 -5.47 -59.26 19.34
N ALA A 219 -5.31 -60.01 20.44
CA ALA A 219 -4.19 -59.82 21.37
C ALA A 219 -2.84 -60.11 20.70
N ARG A 220 -2.74 -61.14 19.85
CA ARG A 220 -1.50 -61.46 19.12
C ARG A 220 -1.08 -60.34 18.17
N VAL A 221 -2.04 -59.68 17.50
CA VAL A 221 -1.77 -58.56 16.59
C VAL A 221 -1.37 -57.31 17.37
N ILE A 222 -2.08 -56.97 18.45
CA ILE A 222 -1.78 -55.74 19.22
C ILE A 222 -0.46 -55.84 19.99
N PHE A 223 -0.16 -57.00 20.57
CA PHE A 223 1.06 -57.22 21.34
C PHE A 223 2.20 -57.80 20.48
N GLU A 224 1.99 -57.94 19.17
CA GLU A 224 2.94 -58.49 18.20
C GLU A 224 3.61 -59.80 18.65
N ASN A 225 2.86 -60.66 19.34
CA ASN A 225 3.39 -61.88 19.93
C ASN A 225 2.44 -63.07 19.69
N PRO A 226 2.89 -64.09 18.95
CA PRO A 226 2.05 -65.23 18.57
C PRO A 226 1.82 -66.23 19.72
N LEU A 227 2.64 -66.20 20.77
CA LEU A 227 2.59 -67.14 21.90
C LEU A 227 1.63 -66.68 23.00
N ILE A 228 0.67 -65.85 22.66
CA ILE A 228 -0.33 -65.34 23.58
C ILE A 228 -1.66 -66.04 23.31
N HIS A 229 -2.35 -66.45 24.36
CA HIS A 229 -3.76 -66.82 24.34
C HIS A 229 -4.55 -65.80 25.13
N ALA A 230 -5.74 -65.42 24.65
CA ALA A 230 -6.54 -64.44 25.32
C ALA A 230 -8.01 -64.86 25.35
N LYS A 231 -8.65 -64.67 26.51
CA LYS A 231 -10.06 -64.97 26.74
C LYS A 231 -10.75 -63.76 27.32
N ARG A 232 -11.94 -63.45 26.80
CA ARG A 232 -12.74 -62.34 27.33
C ARG A 232 -13.27 -62.67 28.72
N VAL A 233 -13.17 -61.69 29.63
CA VAL A 233 -13.71 -61.79 31.00
C VAL A 233 -14.95 -60.91 31.16
N SER A 234 -14.98 -59.71 30.58
CA SER A 234 -16.14 -58.79 30.65
C SER A 234 -16.17 -57.81 29.47
N SER A 235 -17.10 -56.85 29.47
CA SER A 235 -17.14 -55.76 28.48
C SER A 235 -15.90 -54.87 28.61
N GLY A 236 -14.94 -55.05 27.70
CA GLY A 236 -13.70 -54.27 27.64
C GLY A 236 -12.50 -54.87 28.38
N ILE A 237 -12.62 -56.06 28.97
CA ILE A 237 -11.52 -56.74 29.66
C ILE A 237 -11.24 -58.09 29.01
N ILE A 238 -10.00 -58.27 28.58
CA ILE A 238 -9.47 -59.53 28.04
C ILE A 238 -8.41 -60.04 29.02
N LYS A 239 -8.54 -61.29 29.46
CA LYS A 239 -7.50 -61.99 30.22
C LYS A 239 -6.51 -62.59 29.24
N ILE A 240 -5.25 -62.28 29.46
CA ILE A 240 -4.13 -62.74 28.64
C ILE A 240 -3.38 -63.82 29.41
N GLY A 241 -3.03 -64.91 28.73
CA GLY A 241 -2.18 -65.98 29.23
C GLY A 241 -1.12 -66.36 28.18
N HIS A 242 0.00 -66.90 28.65
CA HIS A 242 1.03 -67.42 27.75
C HIS A 242 0.65 -68.82 27.24
N ALA A 243 0.82 -69.03 25.94
CA ALA A 243 0.78 -70.34 25.34
C ALA A 243 2.21 -70.89 25.26
N LEU A 244 2.41 -72.11 25.78
CA LEU A 244 3.68 -72.81 25.61
C LEU A 244 3.72 -73.44 24.21
N PRO A 245 4.81 -73.28 23.45
CA PRO A 245 4.95 -73.95 22.16
C PRO A 245 5.05 -75.45 22.38
N SER A 246 4.13 -76.24 21.81
CA SER A 246 4.23 -77.70 21.80
C SER A 246 5.08 -78.15 20.62
N ILE A 247 6.08 -78.99 20.88
CA ILE A 247 6.87 -79.66 19.83
C ILE A 247 5.97 -80.70 19.16
N ALA A 248 5.84 -80.62 17.83
CA ALA A 248 4.90 -81.39 17.01
C ALA A 248 5.16 -82.92 16.95
N THR A 249 5.97 -83.48 17.85
CA THR A 249 6.33 -84.91 17.83
C THR A 249 5.31 -85.84 18.52
N ASN A 250 4.32 -85.31 19.26
CA ASN A 250 3.35 -86.12 20.03
C ASN A 250 1.88 -85.73 19.80
N MET A 251 1.47 -85.42 18.57
CA MET A 251 0.04 -85.34 18.22
C MET A 251 -0.29 -86.43 17.19
N ASN A 252 -0.46 -87.65 17.67
CA ASN A 252 -1.15 -88.72 16.94
C ASN A 252 -2.34 -89.19 17.78
N LEU A 253 -3.50 -89.21 17.11
CA LEU A 253 -4.83 -89.74 17.48
C LEU A 253 -5.70 -88.84 18.37
#